data_AF-A0A392PMH0-F1
#
_entry.id   AF-A0A392PMH0-F1
#
_cell.length_a   1.000
_cell.length_b   1.000
_cell.length_c   1.000
_cell.angle_alpha   90.00
_cell.angle_beta   90.00
_cell.angle_gamma   90.00
#
_symmetry.space_group_name_H-M   'P 1'
#
loop_
_entity.id
_entity.type
_entity.pdbx_description
1 polymer ?
#
loop_
_entity_poly.entity_id
_entity_poly.type
_entity_poly.pdbx_seq_one_letter_code
_entity_poly.pdbx_strand_id
1 'polypeptide(L)'
;MRSAVDRGRFKPFLVGRGGMPVSILQYADDTLCIGEASVENLWALKAVLRGFEMVSGLKVNFWKSYVMGINVSEEFLSLASGFLNCRIGYLPFKYLGLPVGANPRLFATWVPMLDVIRRRLGSWGNKFISFGGRIVLINGVLSAIPIFFPLLYEDAYEGMEGSGEDTT
;
A
#
# COMPACT_ATOMS: atom_id res chain seq x y z
N MET A 1 3.48 -9.99 14.00
CA MET A 1 3.74 -10.39 12.60
C MET A 1 5.12 -10.99 12.40
N ARG A 2 6.24 -10.27 12.64
CA ARG A 2 7.60 -10.83 12.44
C ARG A 2 7.80 -12.19 13.14
N SER A 3 7.50 -12.27 14.44
CA SER A 3 7.55 -13.56 15.17
C SER A 3 6.61 -14.65 14.62
N ALA A 4 5.52 -14.30 13.93
CA ALA A 4 4.65 -15.31 13.30
C ALA A 4 5.28 -15.85 12.01
N VAL A 5 6.00 -15.00 11.27
CA VAL A 5 6.82 -15.40 10.11
C VAL A 5 7.98 -16.28 10.56
N ASP A 6 8.74 -15.86 11.57
CA ASP A 6 9.90 -16.59 12.08
C ASP A 6 9.53 -17.99 12.60
N ARG A 7 8.29 -18.16 13.08
CA ARG A 7 7.74 -19.44 13.56
C ARG A 7 7.04 -20.26 12.47
N GLY A 8 7.10 -19.83 11.21
CA GLY A 8 6.44 -20.51 10.08
C GLY A 8 4.91 -20.52 10.16
N ARG A 9 4.31 -19.64 10.97
CA ARG A 9 2.85 -19.54 11.13
C ARG A 9 2.21 -18.58 10.14
N PHE A 10 2.99 -17.68 9.55
CA PHE A 10 2.54 -16.77 8.52
C PHE A 10 3.55 -16.75 7.37
N LYS A 11 3.09 -17.00 6.14
CA LYS A 11 3.90 -16.99 4.92
C LYS A 11 3.91 -15.59 4.30
N PRO A 12 5.05 -14.88 4.33
CA PRO A 12 5.17 -13.52 3.81
C PRO A 12 5.17 -13.51 2.28
N PHE A 13 4.94 -12.35 1.68
CA PHE A 13 5.14 -12.15 0.24
C PHE A 13 6.60 -11.82 -0.04
N LEU A 14 7.21 -12.47 -1.02
CA LEU A 14 8.63 -12.27 -1.36
C LEU A 14 8.77 -11.18 -2.43
N VAL A 15 9.62 -10.18 -2.18
CA VAL A 15 9.82 -9.03 -3.07
C VAL A 15 11.27 -8.93 -3.55
N GLY A 16 11.45 -8.59 -4.83
CA GLY A 16 12.75 -8.35 -5.47
C GLY A 16 13.54 -9.62 -5.77
N ARG A 17 14.66 -9.47 -6.50
CA ARG A 17 15.52 -10.59 -6.94
C ARG A 17 16.12 -11.39 -5.77
N GLY A 18 16.26 -10.76 -4.60
CA GLY A 18 16.77 -11.39 -3.38
C GLY A 18 15.72 -12.09 -2.52
N GLY A 19 14.44 -12.10 -2.93
CA GLY A 19 13.37 -12.78 -2.19
C GLY A 19 13.15 -12.22 -0.78
N MET A 20 13.14 -10.90 -0.62
CA MET A 20 13.01 -10.26 0.68
C MET A 20 11.57 -10.44 1.21
N PRO A 21 11.38 -11.06 2.38
CA PRO A 21 10.05 -11.35 2.90
C PRO A 21 9.38 -10.09 3.47
N VAL A 22 8.28 -9.68 2.84
CA VAL A 22 7.42 -8.58 3.29
C VAL A 22 6.12 -9.17 3.84
N SER A 23 5.92 -9.03 5.15
CA SER A 23 4.68 -9.45 5.83
C SER A 23 3.78 -8.30 6.25
N ILE A 24 4.36 -7.12 6.46
CA ILE A 24 3.67 -5.98 7.06
C ILE A 24 4.30 -4.65 6.64
N LEU A 25 3.45 -3.65 6.39
CA LEU A 25 3.82 -2.26 6.20
C LEU A 25 2.93 -1.41 7.12
N GLN A 26 3.52 -0.60 8.00
CA GLN A 26 2.78 0.16 9.01
C GLN A 26 3.23 1.60 9.06
N TYR A 27 2.26 2.49 9.17
CA TYR A 27 2.48 3.90 9.49
C TYR A 27 1.33 4.40 10.37
N ALA A 28 1.63 4.81 11.60
CA ALA A 28 0.62 5.17 12.60
C ALA A 28 -0.48 4.09 12.73
N ASP A 29 -1.73 4.43 12.43
CA ASP A 29 -2.90 3.54 12.45
C ASP A 29 -3.15 2.81 11.12
N ASP A 30 -2.47 3.19 10.04
CA ASP A 30 -2.61 2.58 8.71
C ASP A 30 -1.65 1.38 8.56
N THR A 31 -2.20 0.17 8.73
CA THR A 31 -1.46 -1.10 8.62
C THR A 31 -1.91 -1.91 7.40
N LEU A 32 -0.94 -2.30 6.57
CA LEU A 32 -1.10 -3.26 5.50
C LEU A 32 -0.41 -4.58 5.89
N CYS A 33 -1.14 -5.70 5.80
CA CYS A 33 -0.58 -7.04 5.99
C CYS A 33 -0.56 -7.74 4.63
N ILE A 34 0.60 -8.30 4.24
CA ILE A 34 0.83 -8.90 2.92
C ILE A 34 1.34 -10.32 3.11
N GLY A 35 0.78 -11.28 2.39
CA GLY A 35 1.20 -12.67 2.46
C GLY A 35 0.50 -13.52 1.40
N GLU A 36 0.84 -14.79 1.36
CA GLU A 36 0.17 -15.75 0.47
C GLU A 36 -1.33 -15.85 0.77
N ALA A 37 -2.13 -16.07 -0.28
CA ALA A 37 -3.56 -16.33 -0.18
C ALA A 37 -3.81 -17.76 0.31
N SER A 38 -3.67 -17.98 1.61
CA SER A 38 -3.91 -19.28 2.25
C SER A 38 -4.78 -19.15 3.49
N VAL A 39 -5.48 -20.24 3.82
CA VAL A 39 -6.34 -20.30 5.01
C VAL A 39 -5.49 -20.20 6.29
N GLU A 40 -4.28 -20.77 6.29
CA GLU A 40 -3.33 -20.69 7.41
C GLU A 40 -2.93 -19.23 7.68
N ASN A 41 -2.66 -18.47 6.63
CA ASN A 41 -2.34 -17.05 6.75
C ASN A 41 -3.51 -16.23 7.29
N LEU A 42 -4.74 -16.52 6.86
CA LEU A 42 -5.94 -15.88 7.41
C LEU A 42 -6.08 -16.16 8.91
N TRP A 43 -5.89 -17.41 9.33
CA TRP A 43 -5.91 -17.79 10.75
C TRP A 43 -4.84 -17.08 11.56
N ALA A 44 -3.60 -17.09 11.07
CA ALA A 44 -2.50 -16.41 11.72
C ALA A 44 -2.73 -14.91 11.83
N LEU A 45 -3.23 -14.27 10.77
CA LEU A 45 -3.57 -12.85 10.76
C LEU A 45 -4.66 -12.54 11.79
N LYS A 46 -5.75 -13.32 11.82
CA LYS A 46 -6.83 -13.14 12.80
C LYS A 46 -6.34 -13.32 14.24
N ALA A 47 -5.49 -14.31 14.49
CA ALA A 47 -4.89 -14.54 15.79
C ALA A 47 -3.99 -13.36 16.21
N VAL A 48 -3.18 -12.82 15.30
CA VAL A 48 -2.33 -11.65 15.57
C VAL A 48 -3.17 -10.40 15.85
N LEU A 49 -4.21 -10.14 15.05
CA LEU A 49 -5.11 -9.00 15.27
C LEU A 49 -5.83 -9.10 16.62
N ARG A 50 -6.33 -10.29 16.98
CA ARG A 50 -6.95 -10.52 18.30
C ARG A 50 -5.95 -10.36 19.44
N GLY A 51 -4.74 -10.90 19.29
CA GLY A 51 -3.67 -10.73 20.28
C GLY A 51 -3.31 -9.25 20.47
N PHE A 52 -3.27 -8.47 19.38
CA PHE A 52 -3.06 -7.02 19.44
C PHE A 52 -4.19 -6.32 20.21
N GLU A 53 -5.46 -6.61 19.93
CA GLU A 53 -6.58 -6.00 20.65
C GLU A 53 -6.52 -6.31 22.15
N MET A 54 -6.18 -7.56 22.52
CA MET A 54 -6.08 -7.99 23.91
C MET A 54 -4.95 -7.30 24.68
N VAL A 55 -3.79 -7.11 24.04
CA VAL A 55 -2.60 -6.54 24.70
C VAL A 55 -2.64 -5.01 24.71
N SER A 56 -3.09 -4.39 23.63
CA SER A 56 -3.11 -2.93 23.50
C SER A 56 -4.35 -2.26 24.11
N GLY A 57 -5.45 -3.02 24.27
CA GLY A 57 -6.76 -2.46 24.61
C GLY A 57 -7.43 -1.68 23.47
N LEU A 58 -6.79 -1.58 22.31
CA LEU A 58 -7.36 -0.96 21.11
C LEU A 58 -8.27 -1.95 20.37
N LYS A 59 -9.14 -1.43 19.52
CA LYS A 59 -10.01 -2.23 18.64
C LYS A 59 -9.68 -2.00 17.19
N VAL A 60 -9.57 -3.08 16.42
CA VAL A 60 -9.41 -3.02 14.98
C VAL A 60 -10.71 -2.51 14.37
N ASN A 61 -10.63 -1.46 13.56
CA ASN A 61 -11.80 -0.91 12.89
C ASN A 61 -12.09 -1.68 11.59
N PHE A 62 -12.75 -2.82 11.73
CA PHE A 62 -13.10 -3.70 10.61
C PHE A 62 -13.97 -3.04 9.52
N TRP A 63 -14.69 -1.96 9.84
CA TRP A 63 -15.46 -1.20 8.85
C TRP A 63 -14.58 -0.38 7.90
N LYS A 64 -13.41 0.05 8.38
CA LYS A 64 -12.38 0.73 7.59
C LYS A 64 -11.34 -0.23 7.02
N SER A 65 -11.35 -1.50 7.43
CA SER A 65 -10.43 -2.53 6.94
C SER A 65 -10.97 -3.20 5.68
N TYR A 66 -10.05 -3.56 4.80
CA TYR A 66 -10.35 -4.25 3.55
C TYR A 66 -9.44 -5.46 3.37
N VAL A 67 -9.98 -6.53 2.80
CA VAL A 67 -9.22 -7.65 2.24
C VAL A 67 -9.19 -7.53 0.73
N MET A 68 -8.02 -7.75 0.12
CA MET A 68 -7.81 -7.66 -1.32
C MET A 68 -6.98 -8.85 -1.77
N GLY A 69 -7.24 -9.35 -2.97
CA GLY A 69 -6.52 -10.46 -3.57
C GLY A 69 -5.96 -10.07 -4.93
N ILE A 70 -4.75 -10.52 -5.20
CA ILE A 70 -4.10 -10.38 -6.52
C ILE A 70 -4.03 -11.78 -7.10
N ASN A 71 -4.70 -12.01 -8.22
CA ASN A 71 -4.79 -13.34 -8.85
C ASN A 71 -5.36 -14.42 -7.89
N VAL A 72 -6.43 -14.07 -7.16
CA VAL A 72 -7.12 -14.94 -6.21
C VAL A 72 -8.58 -15.05 -6.62
N SER A 73 -9.20 -16.22 -6.42
CA SER A 73 -10.60 -16.44 -6.77
C SER A 73 -11.56 -15.61 -5.90
N GLU A 74 -12.72 -15.26 -6.45
CA GLU A 74 -13.73 -14.50 -5.72
C GLU A 74 -14.30 -15.29 -4.53
N GLU A 75 -14.36 -16.62 -4.63
CA GLU A 75 -14.80 -17.49 -3.55
C GLU A 75 -13.86 -17.41 -2.35
N PHE A 76 -12.54 -17.43 -2.58
CA PHE A 76 -11.57 -17.26 -1.50
C PHE A 76 -11.65 -15.87 -0.88
N LEU A 77 -11.84 -14.82 -1.69
CA LEU A 77 -12.00 -13.46 -1.17
C LEU A 77 -13.26 -13.30 -0.32
N SER A 78 -14.36 -13.92 -0.74
CA SER A 78 -15.60 -13.96 0.04
C SER A 78 -15.39 -14.69 1.38
N LEU A 79 -14.69 -15.83 1.37
CA LEU A 79 -14.32 -16.56 2.58
C LEU A 79 -13.43 -15.71 3.50
N ALA A 80 -12.40 -15.07 2.96
CA ALA A 80 -11.46 -14.25 3.71
C ALA A 80 -12.14 -13.02 4.34
N SER A 81 -13.01 -12.37 3.58
CA SER A 81 -13.85 -11.24 4.00
C SER A 81 -14.73 -11.63 5.18
N GLY A 82 -15.49 -12.74 5.06
CA GLY A 82 -16.31 -13.26 6.15
C GLY A 82 -15.51 -13.70 7.37
N PHE A 83 -14.36 -14.33 7.15
CA PHE A 83 -13.50 -14.81 8.24
C PHE A 83 -12.86 -13.67 9.04
N LEU A 84 -12.36 -12.63 8.36
CA LEU A 84 -11.75 -11.45 8.99
C LEU A 84 -12.79 -10.40 9.39
N ASN A 85 -14.04 -10.55 8.97
CA ASN A 85 -15.14 -9.60 9.19
C ASN A 85 -14.86 -8.20 8.61
N CYS A 86 -14.18 -8.13 7.45
CA CYS A 86 -13.80 -6.88 6.79
C CYS A 86 -14.40 -6.81 5.38
N ARG A 87 -14.31 -5.66 4.71
CA ARG A 87 -14.88 -5.50 3.36
C ARG A 87 -13.94 -6.04 2.29
N ILE A 88 -14.47 -6.42 1.13
CA ILE A 88 -13.63 -6.70 -0.05
C ILE A 88 -13.21 -5.37 -0.68
N GLY A 89 -11.92 -5.20 -0.94
CA GLY A 89 -11.35 -4.07 -1.65
C GLY A 89 -10.76 -4.49 -3.00
N TYR A 90 -10.45 -3.50 -3.84
CA TYR A 90 -9.94 -3.71 -5.19
C TYR A 90 -8.75 -2.77 -5.47
N LEU A 91 -7.89 -3.19 -6.37
CA LEU A 91 -6.83 -2.33 -6.90
C LEU A 91 -7.39 -1.41 -8.01
N PRO A 92 -6.89 -0.17 -8.14
CA PRO A 92 -5.96 0.48 -7.22
C PRO A 92 -6.65 1.00 -5.95
N PHE A 93 -5.94 1.02 -4.82
CA PHE A 93 -6.43 1.61 -3.56
C PHE A 93 -5.49 2.70 -3.05
N LYS A 94 -5.93 3.48 -2.07
CA LYS A 94 -5.14 4.59 -1.52
C LYS A 94 -4.49 4.19 -0.19
N TYR A 95 -3.16 4.29 -0.11
CA TYR A 95 -2.39 4.11 1.13
C TYR A 95 -1.52 5.36 1.36
N LEU A 96 -1.65 6.00 2.52
CA LEU A 96 -0.92 7.23 2.87
C LEU A 96 -0.99 8.37 1.84
N GLY A 97 -2.10 8.46 1.11
CA GLY A 97 -2.25 9.46 0.05
C GLY A 97 -1.93 8.97 -1.36
N LEU A 98 -1.35 7.77 -1.48
CA LEU A 98 -0.75 7.26 -2.72
C LEU A 98 -1.59 6.14 -3.34
N PRO A 99 -1.79 6.14 -4.68
CA PRO A 99 -2.51 5.06 -5.35
C PRO A 99 -1.61 3.82 -5.48
N VAL A 100 -1.86 2.81 -4.64
CA VAL A 100 -1.17 1.51 -4.69
C VAL A 100 -1.83 0.62 -5.75
N GLY A 101 -1.02 0.02 -6.62
CA GLY A 101 -1.47 -0.84 -7.72
C GLY A 101 -1.99 -0.12 -8.95
N ALA A 102 -1.92 1.22 -8.99
CA ALA A 102 -2.25 1.97 -10.20
C ALA A 102 -1.09 1.89 -11.20
N ASN A 103 -1.38 1.91 -12.50
CA ASN A 103 -0.34 1.88 -13.54
C ASN A 103 0.38 3.25 -13.59
N PRO A 104 1.69 3.31 -13.27
CA PRO A 104 2.44 4.57 -13.27
C PRO A 104 2.67 5.14 -14.68
N ARG A 105 2.50 4.33 -15.73
CA ARG A 105 2.66 4.80 -17.12
C ARG A 105 1.45 5.58 -17.62
N LEU A 106 0.32 5.51 -16.91
CA LEU A 106 -0.89 6.23 -17.29
C LEU A 106 -0.90 7.63 -16.68
N PHE A 107 -1.08 8.65 -17.53
CA PHE A 107 -1.24 10.04 -17.08
C PHE A 107 -2.36 10.18 -16.02
N ALA A 108 -3.47 9.47 -16.21
CA ALA A 108 -4.61 9.47 -15.29
C ALA A 108 -4.25 9.10 -13.83
N THR A 109 -3.25 8.24 -13.62
CA THR A 109 -2.75 7.88 -12.28
C THR A 109 -2.19 9.08 -11.53
N TRP A 110 -1.61 10.04 -12.26
CA TRP A 110 -0.93 11.21 -11.70
C TRP A 110 -1.85 12.41 -11.52
N VAL A 111 -3.03 12.43 -12.16
CA VAL A 111 -3.96 13.57 -12.11
C VAL A 111 -4.34 13.99 -10.68
N PRO A 112 -4.74 13.07 -9.76
CA PRO A 112 -5.11 13.47 -8.40
C PRO A 112 -3.96 14.12 -7.63
N MET A 113 -2.72 13.72 -7.92
CA MET A 113 -1.53 14.30 -7.31
C MET A 113 -1.25 15.69 -7.86
N LEU A 114 -1.33 15.86 -9.18
CA LEU A 114 -1.18 17.16 -9.84
C LEU A 114 -2.21 18.16 -9.31
N ASP A 115 -3.44 17.73 -9.05
CA ASP A 115 -4.48 18.57 -8.46
C ASP A 115 -4.14 19.03 -7.03
N VAL A 116 -3.55 18.16 -6.20
CA VAL A 116 -3.08 18.52 -4.86
C VAL A 116 -1.95 19.55 -4.94
N ILE A 117 -0.99 19.35 -5.83
CA ILE A 117 0.12 20.28 -6.06
C ILE A 117 -0.43 21.63 -6.53
N ARG A 118 -1.32 21.62 -7.54
CA ARG A 118 -1.95 22.82 -8.08
C ARG A 118 -2.74 23.59 -7.02
N ARG A 119 -3.45 22.89 -6.13
CA ARG A 119 -4.19 23.52 -5.03
C ARG A 119 -3.27 24.17 -4.00
N ARG A 120 -2.15 23.52 -3.67
CA ARG A 120 -1.12 24.09 -2.76
C ARG A 120 -0.42 25.30 -3.38
N LEU A 121 -0.06 25.23 -4.66
CA LEU A 121 0.52 26.36 -5.39
C LEU A 121 -0.48 27.52 -5.52
N GLY A 122 -1.75 27.21 -5.78
CA GLY A 122 -2.83 28.20 -5.88
C GLY A 122 -3.07 28.98 -4.58
N SER A 123 -2.90 28.35 -3.41
CA SER A 123 -3.06 29.03 -2.12
C SER A 123 -1.91 30.01 -1.79
N TRP A 124 -0.76 29.87 -2.44
CA TRP A 124 0.39 30.77 -2.30
C TRP A 124 0.30 32.05 -3.16
N GLY A 125 -0.74 32.14 -3.99
CA GLY A 125 -1.07 33.38 -4.70
C GLY A 125 -1.50 34.54 -3.79
N ASN A 126 -1.73 34.28 -2.49
CA ASN A 126 -2.12 35.30 -1.51
C ASN A 126 -1.04 36.42 -1.37
N LYS A 127 -1.51 37.65 -1.14
CA LYS A 127 -0.74 38.92 -1.14
C LYS A 127 0.46 38.99 -0.18
N PHE A 128 0.66 38.00 0.68
CA PHE A 128 1.62 38.05 1.80
C PHE A 128 2.97 37.35 1.55
N ILE A 129 3.17 36.74 0.37
CA ILE A 129 4.43 36.05 0.04
C ILE A 129 5.19 36.82 -1.04
N SER A 130 6.43 37.18 -0.72
CA SER A 130 7.36 37.85 -1.65
C SER A 130 7.68 36.96 -2.86
N PHE A 131 8.11 37.57 -3.97
CA PHE A 131 8.51 36.83 -5.16
C PHE A 131 9.61 35.79 -4.88
N GLY A 132 10.63 36.16 -4.08
CA GLY A 132 11.67 35.23 -3.65
C GLY A 132 11.12 34.07 -2.79
N GLY A 133 10.18 34.36 -1.87
CA GLY A 133 9.51 33.32 -1.08
C GLY A 133 8.73 32.33 -1.94
N ARG A 134 8.08 32.79 -3.01
CA ARG A 134 7.38 31.92 -3.96
C ARG A 134 8.32 30.98 -4.70
N ILE A 135 9.48 31.48 -5.16
CA ILE A 135 10.49 30.66 -5.83
C ILE A 135 11.00 29.56 -4.89
N VAL A 136 11.33 29.92 -3.64
CA VAL A 136 11.80 28.96 -2.63
C VAL A 136 10.74 27.89 -2.36
N LEU A 137 9.47 28.27 -2.23
CA LEU A 137 8.36 27.35 -1.99
C LEU A 137 8.09 26.42 -3.19
N ILE A 138 8.14 26.95 -4.42
CA ILE A 138 8.03 26.16 -5.65
C ILE A 138 9.16 25.15 -5.73
N ASN A 139 10.41 25.59 -5.54
CA ASN A 139 11.57 24.71 -5.57
C ASN A 139 11.47 23.64 -4.48
N GLY A 140 11.07 23.99 -3.26
CA GLY A 140 10.90 23.02 -2.17
C GLY A 140 9.87 21.93 -2.51
N VAL A 141 8.73 22.28 -3.12
CA VAL A 141 7.71 21.30 -3.51
C VAL A 141 8.15 20.47 -4.72
N LEU A 142 8.67 21.12 -5.77
CA LEU A 142 9.08 20.43 -6.99
C LEU A 142 10.29 19.51 -6.76
N SER A 143 11.20 19.86 -5.85
CA SER A 143 12.32 18.99 -5.48
C SER A 143 11.89 17.80 -4.62
N ALA A 144 10.80 17.91 -3.83
CA ALA A 144 10.33 16.82 -2.98
C ALA A 144 9.48 15.77 -3.73
N ILE A 145 8.77 16.16 -4.79
CA ILE A 145 7.93 15.26 -5.60
C ILE A 145 8.73 14.06 -6.18
N PRO A 146 9.84 14.24 -6.90
CA PRO A 146 10.62 13.13 -7.43
C PRO A 146 11.32 12.29 -6.35
N ILE A 147 11.35 12.74 -5.09
CA ILE A 147 11.84 11.93 -3.96
C ILE A 147 10.73 11.05 -3.40
N PHE A 148 9.50 11.53 -3.35
CA PHE A 148 8.40 10.83 -2.66
C PHE A 148 7.68 9.78 -3.55
N PHE A 149 7.72 9.94 -4.87
CA PHE A 149 6.83 9.20 -5.78
C PHE A 149 7.50 8.18 -6.73
N PRO A 150 8.65 8.45 -7.37
CA PRO A 150 9.38 7.46 -8.18
C PRO A 150 9.92 6.27 -7.39
N LEU A 151 10.34 6.49 -6.13
CA LEU A 151 10.81 5.47 -5.19
C LEU A 151 9.80 4.33 -4.91
N LEU A 152 8.54 4.47 -5.33
CA LEU A 152 7.50 3.46 -5.17
C LEU A 152 7.16 2.70 -6.46
N TYR A 153 7.69 3.13 -7.62
CA TYR A 153 7.31 2.59 -8.93
C TYR A 153 8.46 1.99 -9.74
N GLU A 154 9.72 2.39 -9.50
CA GLU A 154 10.88 1.79 -10.21
C GLU A 154 11.12 0.31 -9.84
N ASP A 155 10.82 -0.12 -8.62
CA ASP A 155 11.09 -1.50 -8.17
C ASP A 155 9.97 -2.52 -8.50
N ALA A 156 8.84 -2.07 -9.06
CA ALA A 156 7.67 -2.91 -9.28
C ALA A 156 7.65 -3.65 -10.63
N TYR A 157 8.57 -3.32 -11.56
CA TYR A 157 8.51 -3.81 -12.95
C TYR A 157 9.58 -4.84 -13.31
N GLU A 158 10.73 -4.91 -12.63
CA GLU A 158 11.75 -5.92 -12.96
C GLU A 158 11.32 -7.37 -12.62
N GLY A 159 10.22 -7.55 -11.86
CA GLY A 159 9.72 -8.88 -11.46
C GLY A 159 8.59 -9.45 -12.33
N MET A 160 8.04 -8.68 -13.29
CA MET A 160 6.90 -9.14 -14.12
C MET A 160 7.27 -9.57 -15.55
N GLU A 161 8.52 -9.39 -15.98
CA GLU A 161 8.98 -9.84 -17.32
C GLU A 161 9.53 -11.27 -17.35
N GLY A 162 9.56 -12.00 -16.21
CA GLY A 162 10.19 -13.32 -16.11
C GLY A 162 9.31 -14.55 -16.34
N SER A 163 8.03 -14.41 -16.73
CA SER A 163 7.11 -15.57 -16.88
C SER A 163 6.43 -15.60 -18.24
N GLY A 164 7.21 -15.36 -19.29
CA GLY A 164 6.73 -15.29 -20.67
C GLY A 164 7.62 -15.99 -21.69
N GLU A 165 8.39 -17.00 -21.28
CA GLU A 165 9.06 -17.93 -22.19
C GLU A 165 8.99 -19.33 -21.55
N ASP A 166 8.06 -20.14 -22.05
CA ASP A 166 8.13 -21.60 -22.17
C ASP A 166 6.72 -22.19 -22.28
N THR A 167 6.19 -22.28 -23.51
CA THR A 167 5.42 -23.45 -23.99
C THR A 167 5.17 -23.34 -25.50
N THR A 168 5.97 -24.13 -26.24
CA THR A 168 5.77 -24.68 -27.61
C THR A 168 5.53 -23.75 -28.79
#